data_AF-A0AB34Z6K1-F1
#
_entry.id   AF-A0AB34Z6K1-F1
#
_cell.length_a   1.000
_cell.length_b   1.000
_cell.length_c   1.000
_cell.angle_alpha   90.00
_cell.angle_beta   90.00
_cell.angle_gamma   90.00
#
_symmetry.space_group_name_H-M   'P 1'
#
loop_
_entity.id
_entity.type
_entity.pdbx_description
1 polymer ?
#
loop_
_entity_poly.entity_id
_entity_poly.type
_entity_poly.pdbx_seq_one_letter_code
_entity_poly.pdbx_strand_id
1 'polypeptide(L)'
;MHKDVLFRGCTRPAMFLGVPYIPFFIGAGGGLLLGMYINLWYLLTIPVIIFGMQQMAKRDEMIFRLLGLRWLFRMRARNIQRYSGMWVFTPNEYRKGPPGKPR
;
A
#
# COMPACT_ATOMS: atom_id res chain seq x y z
N MET A 1 0.91 20.99 -18.74
CA MET A 1 1.86 20.02 -18.14
C MET A 1 2.27 19.03 -19.21
N HIS A 2 3.45 19.20 -19.81
CA HIS A 2 3.98 18.29 -20.84
C HIS A 2 4.14 16.90 -20.21
N LYS A 3 3.52 15.88 -20.79
CA LYS A 3 3.63 14.49 -20.32
C LYS A 3 4.78 13.83 -21.08
N ASP A 4 6.00 14.06 -20.63
CA ASP A 4 7.16 13.34 -21.13
C ASP A 4 7.03 11.87 -20.71
N VAL A 5 6.73 11.02 -21.69
CA VAL A 5 6.56 9.57 -21.52
C VAL A 5 7.81 8.90 -20.94
N LEU A 6 8.98 9.51 -21.14
CA LEU A 6 10.29 9.03 -20.71
C LEU A 6 10.41 9.06 -19.17
N PHE A 7 10.01 10.15 -18.51
CA PHE A 7 10.07 10.25 -17.04
C PHE A 7 9.03 9.38 -16.32
N ARG A 8 7.94 9.00 -16.99
CA ARG A 8 6.97 8.03 -16.43
C ARG A 8 7.58 6.64 -16.33
N GLY A 9 8.35 6.22 -17.34
CA GLY A 9 9.05 4.93 -17.32
C GLY A 9 10.02 4.80 -16.13
N CYS A 10 10.72 5.88 -15.78
CA CYS A 10 11.70 5.89 -14.68
C CYS A 10 11.09 5.82 -13.28
N THR A 11 9.77 6.00 -13.12
CA THR A 11 9.08 5.95 -11.82
C THR A 11 8.13 4.76 -11.69
N ARG A 12 7.98 3.96 -12.74
CA ARG A 12 7.15 2.77 -12.74
C ARG A 12 7.75 1.69 -11.84
N PRO A 13 6.96 1.06 -10.96
CA PRO A 13 7.42 -0.10 -10.24
C PRO A 13 7.70 -1.24 -11.24
N ALA A 14 8.63 -2.14 -10.90
CA ALA A 14 8.88 -3.34 -11.69
C ALA A 14 7.59 -4.19 -11.76
N MET A 15 7.08 -4.43 -12.97
CA MET A 15 5.85 -5.18 -13.23
C MET A 15 6.14 -6.49 -13.96
N PHE A 16 5.50 -7.58 -13.53
CA PHE A 16 5.51 -8.89 -14.15
C PHE A 16 4.06 -9.27 -14.52
N LEU A 17 3.82 -9.62 -15.78
CA LEU A 17 2.46 -9.90 -16.31
C LEU A 17 1.43 -8.80 -15.99
N GLY A 18 1.86 -7.53 -15.97
CA GLY A 18 0.98 -6.39 -15.67
C GLY A 18 0.66 -6.18 -14.19
N VAL A 19 1.31 -6.93 -13.27
CA VAL A 19 1.17 -6.77 -11.82
C VAL A 19 2.54 -6.39 -11.23
N PRO A 20 2.64 -5.49 -10.23
CA PRO A 20 3.92 -5.20 -9.59
C PRO A 20 4.54 -6.46 -8.95
N TYR A 21 5.88 -6.56 -8.94
CA TYR A 21 6.59 -7.76 -8.51
C TYR A 21 6.26 -8.19 -7.06
N ILE A 22 6.26 -7.24 -6.13
CA ILE A 22 5.97 -7.52 -4.70
C ILE A 22 4.57 -8.13 -4.50
N PRO A 23 3.46 -7.50 -4.95
CA PRO A 23 2.12 -8.08 -4.79
C PRO A 23 1.95 -9.41 -5.55
N PHE A 24 2.62 -9.59 -6.70
CA PHE A 24 2.61 -10.86 -7.40
C PHE A 24 3.18 -12.00 -6.53
N PHE A 25 4.34 -11.80 -5.92
CA PHE A 25 4.96 -12.81 -5.05
C PHE A 25 4.12 -13.10 -3.80
N ILE A 26 3.54 -12.06 -3.19
CA ILE A 26 2.68 -12.24 -2.01
C ILE A 26 1.41 -13.01 -2.38
N GLY A 27 0.77 -12.67 -3.51
CA GLY A 27 -0.46 -13.32 -3.96
C GLY A 27 -0.24 -14.77 -4.43
N ALA A 28 0.71 -14.97 -5.36
CA ALA A 28 1.01 -16.30 -5.89
C ALA A 28 1.69 -17.20 -4.85
N GLY A 29 2.64 -16.67 -4.09
CA GLY A 29 3.29 -17.40 -3.00
C GLY A 29 2.33 -17.74 -1.87
N GLY A 30 1.44 -16.80 -1.50
CA GLY A 30 0.38 -17.05 -0.52
C GLY A 30 -0.59 -18.14 -0.98
N GLY A 31 -1.04 -18.10 -2.24
CA GLY A 31 -1.89 -19.14 -2.82
C GLY A 31 -1.20 -20.51 -2.90
N LEU A 32 0.09 -20.55 -3.22
CA LEU A 32 0.90 -21.78 -3.24
C LEU A 32 1.04 -22.36 -1.83
N LEU A 33 1.36 -21.54 -0.83
CA LEU A 33 1.46 -22.01 0.56
C LEU A 33 0.11 -22.54 1.05
N LEU A 34 -1.00 -21.85 0.80
CA LEU A 34 -2.34 -22.36 1.15
C LEU A 34 -2.66 -23.67 0.42
N GLY A 35 -2.26 -23.79 -0.84
CA GLY A 35 -2.34 -25.02 -1.61
C GLY A 35 -1.62 -26.19 -0.96
N MET A 36 -0.40 -25.94 -0.50
CA MET A 36 0.45 -26.98 0.07
C MET A 36 0.06 -27.37 1.51
N TYR A 37 -0.37 -26.40 2.32
CA TYR A 37 -0.69 -26.63 3.74
C TYR A 37 -2.13 -27.07 4.00
N ILE A 38 -3.10 -26.69 3.16
CA ILE A 38 -4.51 -26.99 3.38
C ILE A 38 -5.03 -27.96 2.33
N ASN A 39 -4.98 -27.59 1.05
CA ASN A 39 -5.48 -28.41 -0.03
C ASN A 39 -4.99 -27.93 -1.40
N LEU A 40 -4.52 -28.84 -2.25
CA LEU A 40 -3.97 -28.51 -3.56
C LEU A 40 -4.97 -27.78 -4.48
N TRP A 41 -6.28 -27.93 -4.26
CA TRP A 41 -7.32 -27.18 -4.97
C TRP A 41 -7.17 -25.65 -4.83
N TYR A 42 -6.54 -25.14 -3.77
CA TYR A 42 -6.29 -23.71 -3.61
C TYR A 42 -5.31 -23.15 -4.64
N LEU A 43 -4.53 -23.97 -5.36
CA LEU A 43 -3.71 -23.49 -6.47
C LEU A 43 -4.56 -22.84 -7.58
N LEU A 44 -5.82 -23.26 -7.76
CA LEU A 44 -6.75 -22.64 -8.70
C LEU A 44 -7.14 -21.21 -8.32
N THR A 45 -6.93 -20.80 -7.07
CA THR A 45 -7.19 -19.42 -6.65
C THR A 45 -6.09 -18.44 -7.08
N ILE A 46 -4.88 -18.93 -7.38
CA ILE A 46 -3.75 -18.10 -7.85
C ILE A 46 -4.12 -17.27 -9.09
N PRO A 47 -4.63 -17.82 -10.20
CA PRO A 47 -5.01 -17.02 -11.36
C PRO A 47 -6.12 -16.01 -11.07
N VAL A 48 -7.06 -16.34 -10.17
CA VAL A 48 -8.13 -15.42 -9.76
C VAL A 48 -7.56 -14.21 -9.01
N ILE A 49 -6.63 -14.43 -8.09
CA ILE A 49 -5.95 -13.38 -7.32
C ILE A 49 -5.10 -12.50 -8.27
N ILE A 50 -4.33 -13.11 -9.17
CA ILE A 50 -3.52 -12.39 -10.17
C ILE A 50 -4.42 -11.55 -11.08
N PHE A 51 -5.53 -12.10 -11.56
CA PHE A 51 -6.48 -11.35 -12.38
C PHE A 51 -7.04 -10.13 -11.63
N GLY A 52 -7.43 -10.29 -10.36
CA GLY A 52 -7.85 -9.17 -9.52
C GLY A 52 -6.78 -8.08 -9.41
N MET A 53 -5.52 -8.48 -9.17
CA MET A 53 -4.40 -7.55 -9.10
C MET A 53 -4.12 -6.85 -10.44
N GLN A 54 -4.28 -7.55 -11.56
CA GLN A 54 -4.16 -6.97 -12.90
C GLN A 54 -5.23 -5.89 -13.13
N GLN A 55 -6.47 -6.11 -12.71
CA GLN A 55 -7.52 -5.08 -12.86
C GLN A 55 -7.23 -3.83 -12.03
N MET A 56 -6.64 -4.00 -10.84
CA MET A 56 -6.20 -2.86 -10.02
C MET A 56 -5.02 -2.11 -10.67
N ALA A 57 -4.00 -2.83 -11.12
CA ALA A 57 -2.82 -2.25 -11.76
C ALA A 57 -3.13 -1.54 -13.09
N LYS A 58 -4.14 -2.03 -13.84
CA LYS A 58 -4.63 -1.36 -15.07
C LYS A 58 -5.22 0.03 -14.79
N ARG A 59 -5.83 0.24 -13.61
CA ARG A 59 -6.41 1.53 -13.22
C ARG A 59 -5.36 2.49 -12.69
N ASP A 60 -4.47 1.99 -11.84
CA ASP A 60 -3.39 2.78 -11.25
C ASP A 60 -2.17 1.88 -10.94
N GLU A 61 -1.06 2.18 -11.59
CA GLU A 61 0.20 1.45 -11.53
C GLU A 61 0.83 1.50 -10.12
N MET A 62 0.55 2.57 -9.35
CA MET A 62 1.09 2.81 -8.01
C MET A 62 0.11 2.44 -6.89
N ILE A 63 -1.06 1.89 -7.20
CA ILE A 63 -2.11 1.62 -6.19
C ILE A 63 -1.64 0.73 -5.05
N PHE A 64 -0.81 -0.28 -5.34
CA PHE A 64 -0.26 -1.19 -4.33
C PHE A 64 0.71 -0.49 -3.37
N ARG A 65 1.47 0.49 -3.87
CA ARG A 65 2.35 1.32 -3.03
C ARG A 65 1.52 2.22 -2.12
N LEU A 66 0.43 2.79 -2.62
CA LEU A 66 -0.51 3.58 -1.82
C LEU A 66 -1.21 2.74 -0.76
N LEU A 67 -1.66 1.53 -1.12
CA LEU A 67 -2.27 0.57 -0.20
C LEU A 67 -1.29 0.17 0.91
N GLY A 68 -0.05 -0.16 0.55
CA GLY A 68 1.00 -0.47 1.51
C GLY A 68 1.29 0.70 2.46
N LEU A 69 1.38 1.92 1.94
CA LEU A 69 1.60 3.12 2.74
C LEU A 69 0.43 3.39 3.70
N ARG A 70 -0.81 3.22 3.23
CA ARG A 70 -2.02 3.32 4.06
C ARG A 70 -2.01 2.30 5.19
N TRP A 71 -1.58 1.07 4.90
CA TRP A 71 -1.51 0.00 5.88
C TRP A 71 -0.42 0.27 6.93
N LEU A 72 0.76 0.74 6.49
CA LEU A 72 1.85 1.16 7.35
C LEU A 72 1.43 2.29 8.30
N PHE A 73 0.79 3.34 7.78
CA PHE A 73 0.30 4.44 8.61
C PHE A 73 -0.79 4.00 9.58
N ARG A 74 -1.69 3.10 9.16
CA ARG A 74 -2.72 2.54 10.04
C ARG A 74 -2.11 1.75 11.20
N MET A 75 -1.03 0.98 10.97
CA MET A 75 -0.34 0.27 12.04
C MET A 75 0.49 1.19 12.95
N ARG A 76 1.03 2.29 12.40
CA ARG A 76 1.87 3.24 13.12
C ARG A 76 1.08 4.29 13.91
N ALA A 77 -0.12 4.65 13.46
CA ALA A 77 -1.04 5.52 14.18
C ALA A 77 -1.65 4.78 15.39
N ARG A 78 -0.85 4.58 16.45
CA ARG A 78 -1.31 4.00 17.72
C ARG A 78 -1.97 5.03 18.65
N ASN A 79 -1.80 6.33 18.36
CA ASN A 79 -2.30 7.43 19.18
C ASN A 79 -3.75 7.86 18.85
N ILE A 80 -4.49 7.06 18.07
CA ILE A 80 -5.85 7.39 17.59
C ILE A 80 -6.81 7.69 18.75
N GLN A 81 -6.72 6.93 19.85
CA GLN A 81 -7.54 7.17 21.04
C GLN A 81 -7.22 8.49 21.75
N ARG A 82 -5.97 8.97 21.67
CA ARG A 82 -5.53 10.20 22.34
C ARG A 82 -5.94 11.47 21.59
N TYR A 83 -6.16 11.39 20.28
CA TYR A 83 -6.46 12.53 19.41
C TYR A 83 -7.81 12.43 18.71
N SER A 84 -8.82 11.86 19.38
CA SER A 84 -10.21 11.81 18.88
C SER A 84 -10.34 11.25 17.46
N GLY A 85 -9.61 10.17 17.15
CA GLY A 85 -9.69 9.53 15.84
C GLY A 85 -8.70 10.05 14.78
N MET A 86 -7.98 11.14 15.05
CA MET A 86 -7.04 11.73 14.09
C MET A 86 -5.70 11.00 14.04
N TRP A 87 -5.13 10.91 12.84
CA TRP A 87 -3.78 10.37 12.62
C TRP A 87 -2.74 11.48 12.81
N VAL A 88 -2.21 11.60 14.02
CA VAL A 88 -1.18 12.58 14.38
C VAL A 88 0.18 11.90 14.44
N PHE A 89 1.10 12.31 13.55
CA PHE A 89 2.47 11.78 13.49
C PHE A 89 3.53 12.75 14.03
N THR A 90 3.15 14.00 14.28
CA THR A 90 4.04 15.06 14.76
C THR A 90 3.97 15.16 16.30
N PRO A 91 5.11 15.32 16.99
CA PRO A 91 5.14 15.52 18.45
C PRO A 91 4.81 16.95 18.88
N ASN A 92 4.61 17.87 17.93
CA ASN A 92 4.26 19.25 18.21
C ASN A 92 2.82 19.31 18.73
N GLU A 93 2.67 19.51 20.04
CA GLU A 93 1.36 19.82 20.60
C GLU A 93 0.90 21.19 20.09
N TYR A 94 -0.39 21.29 19.80
CA TYR A 94 -0.97 22.55 19.34
C TYR A 94 -0.74 23.62 20.41
N ARG A 95 -0.02 24.68 20.05
CA ARG A 95 0.35 25.76 20.97
C ARG A 95 -0.92 26.42 21.49
N LYS A 96 -1.16 26.35 22.81
CA LYS A 96 -2.35 26.94 23.44
C LYS A 96 -2.36 28.48 23.49
N GLY A 97 -1.25 29.14 23.11
CA GLY A 97 -1.13 30.59 23.17
C GLY A 97 -0.28 31.18 22.03
N PRO A 98 -0.44 32.48 21.73
CA PRO A 98 0.29 33.15 20.66
C PRO A 98 1.81 33.16 20.90
N PRO A 99 2.63 33.22 19.84
CA PRO A 99 4.08 33.33 19.98
C PRO A 99 4.45 34.63 20.70
N GLY A 100 5.26 34.55 21.77
CA GLY A 100 5.91 35.72 22.36
C GLY A 100 5.52 36.12 23.79
N LYS A 101 4.66 35.37 24.50
CA LYS A 101 4.42 35.63 25.94
C LYS A 101 5.33 34.73 26.80
N PRO A 102 6.23 35.29 27.64
CA PRO A 102 6.98 34.49 28.61
C PRO A 102 6.00 33.85 29.59
N ARG A 103 6.36 32.65 30.05
CA ARG A 103 5.57 31.86 31.02
C ARG A 103 5.48 32.56 32.36
#